data_AF-A0A8B6D775-F1
#
_entry.id   AF-A0A8B6D775-F1
#
_cell.length_a   1.000
_cell.length_b   1.000
_cell.length_c   1.000
_cell.angle_alpha   90.00
_cell.angle_beta   90.00
_cell.angle_gamma   90.00
#
_symmetry.space_group_name_H-M   'P 1'
#
loop_
_entity.id
_entity.type
_entity.pdbx_description
1 polymer ?
#
loop_
_entity_poly.entity_id
_entity_poly.type
_entity_poly.pdbx_seq_one_letter_code
_entity_poly.pdbx_strand_id
1 'polypeptide(L)'
;MTAFGLIGKIDPFDETIEPWDSENIRRISQAIKGSFSSQASERFRFDKRDQKEGESIQDYVAQLRKLSLHCGFNADLKEKLRDRIVCGLKNLNIQKRLLSEKDLTYDKAVDIGVAMETVSKDATELQAKHRTEGVNKMSASKSKFQPQHNKGNSRCYRCNNTGHSPFDCKFKNAICHNCNKTGRIKKACMSKSNKKPQSRKFENKQSVHALEEDSDSDNYIASLETFEINNGRS
;
A
#
# COMPACT_ATOMS: atom_id res chain seq x y z
N MET A 1 25.25 49.90 64.26
CA MET A 1 26.10 48.96 65.02
C MET A 1 25.49 47.58 64.88
N THR A 2 26.30 46.68 64.36
CA THR A 2 26.07 45.26 64.08
C THR A 2 25.59 44.48 65.30
N ALA A 3 24.51 43.70 65.14
CA ALA A 3 24.19 42.59 66.04
C ALA A 3 24.38 41.28 65.26
N PHE A 4 25.58 40.75 65.38
CA PHE A 4 25.98 39.40 64.99
C PHE A 4 25.24 38.38 65.86
N GLY A 5 24.75 37.32 65.22
CA GLY A 5 24.92 35.94 65.68
C GLY A 5 24.15 35.50 66.93
N LEU A 6 23.01 34.84 66.70
CA LEU A 6 22.63 33.64 67.44
C LEU A 6 22.09 32.62 66.45
N ILE A 7 22.99 31.95 65.73
CA ILE A 7 22.70 30.63 65.16
C ILE A 7 22.57 29.71 66.38
N GLY A 8 21.33 29.51 66.83
CA GLY A 8 21.02 28.51 67.84
C GLY A 8 21.59 27.18 67.38
N LYS A 9 22.39 26.56 68.24
CA LYS A 9 22.84 25.18 68.04
C LYS A 9 21.58 24.33 67.93
N ILE A 10 21.37 23.74 66.77
CA ILE A 10 20.30 22.77 66.57
C ILE A 10 20.71 21.55 67.38
N ASP A 11 19.95 21.29 68.45
CA ASP A 11 20.14 20.13 69.30
C ASP A 11 19.75 18.88 68.48
N PRO A 12 20.65 17.89 68.29
CA PRO A 12 20.33 16.69 67.50
C PRO A 12 19.24 15.79 68.09
N PHE A 13 18.71 16.15 69.26
CA PHE A 13 17.69 15.42 70.01
C PHE A 13 16.57 16.36 70.52
N ASP A 14 16.12 17.30 69.68
CA ASP A 14 14.88 18.04 69.94
C ASP A 14 13.67 17.19 69.53
N GLU A 15 13.04 16.59 70.54
CA GLU A 15 11.88 15.71 70.44
C GLU A 15 10.58 16.46 70.09
N THR A 16 10.63 17.79 69.91
CA THR A 16 9.47 18.63 69.53
C THR A 16 9.38 18.99 68.05
N ILE A 17 10.32 18.51 67.22
CA ILE A 17 10.20 18.55 65.76
C ILE A 17 9.49 17.28 65.29
N GLU A 18 8.15 17.34 65.22
CA GLU A 18 7.31 16.31 64.60
C GLU A 18 7.83 16.00 63.17
N PRO A 19 8.33 14.78 62.90
CA PRO A 19 9.22 14.48 61.77
C PRO A 19 8.67 14.68 60.36
N TRP A 20 7.35 14.79 60.19
CA TRP A 20 6.71 15.14 58.93
C TRP A 20 5.31 15.68 59.25
N ASP A 21 5.05 16.97 59.01
CA ASP A 21 3.70 17.52 59.13
C ASP A 21 2.72 16.68 58.30
N SER A 22 1.76 16.04 58.98
CA SER A 22 0.80 15.11 58.37
C SER A 22 -0.03 15.78 57.27
N GLU A 23 -0.25 17.09 57.34
CA GLU A 23 -0.90 17.85 56.27
C GLU A 23 0.02 18.01 55.07
N ASN A 24 1.32 18.19 55.28
CA ASN A 24 2.32 18.30 54.23
C ASN A 24 2.56 16.95 53.54
N ILE A 25 2.62 15.83 54.30
CA ILE A 25 2.63 14.48 53.74
C ILE A 25 1.35 14.21 52.97
N ARG A 26 0.18 14.59 53.51
CA ARG A 26 -1.11 14.39 52.85
C ARG A 26 -1.19 15.16 51.54
N ARG A 27 -0.72 16.42 51.51
CA ARG A 27 -0.63 17.28 50.31
C ARG A 27 0.34 16.71 49.29
N ILE A 28 1.54 16.33 49.71
CA ILE A 28 2.54 15.68 48.84
C ILE A 28 1.98 14.36 48.31
N SER A 29 1.33 13.54 49.14
CA SER A 29 0.70 12.27 48.75
C SER A 29 -0.50 12.47 47.82
N GLN A 30 -1.30 13.52 47.99
CA GLN A 30 -2.38 13.88 47.06
C GLN A 30 -1.84 14.37 45.71
N ALA A 31 -0.77 15.16 45.73
CA ALA A 31 -0.07 15.61 44.52
C ALA A 31 0.63 14.43 43.78
N ILE A 32 1.19 13.49 44.53
CA ILE A 32 1.82 12.25 44.02
C ILE A 32 0.76 11.27 43.47
N LYS A 33 -0.39 11.10 44.15
CA LYS A 33 -1.47 10.21 43.70
C LYS A 33 -2.06 10.60 42.34
N GLY A 34 -1.95 11.86 41.93
CA GLY A 34 -2.38 12.32 40.61
C GLY A 34 -1.36 12.14 39.48
N SER A 35 -0.10 11.83 39.79
CA SER A 35 1.02 12.06 38.85
C SER A 35 2.01 10.91 38.70
N PHE A 36 1.85 9.80 39.43
CA PHE A 36 2.70 8.61 39.26
C PHE A 36 2.01 7.58 38.36
N SER A 37 1.96 7.89 37.07
CA SER A 37 1.71 6.86 36.08
C SER A 37 2.98 6.05 35.88
N SER A 38 2.89 4.73 36.00
CA SER A 38 4.05 3.86 35.75
C SER A 38 4.44 3.92 34.27
N GLN A 39 5.72 3.73 33.95
CA GLN A 39 6.17 3.66 32.54
C GLN A 39 5.37 2.61 31.75
N ALA A 40 4.98 1.50 32.39
CA ALA A 40 4.13 0.49 31.78
C ALA A 40 2.74 1.02 31.42
N SER A 41 2.13 1.84 32.27
CA SER A 41 0.83 2.47 31.99
C SER A 41 0.93 3.49 30.85
N GLU A 42 1.99 4.29 30.84
CA GLU A 42 2.25 5.26 29.76
C GLU A 42 2.48 4.58 28.40
N ARG A 43 3.28 3.50 28.38
CA ARG A 43 3.49 2.69 27.18
C ARG A 43 2.19 2.05 26.68
N PHE A 44 1.37 1.52 27.59
CA PHE A 44 0.06 0.99 27.23
C PHE A 44 -0.83 2.06 26.58
N ARG A 45 -0.88 3.28 27.15
CA ARG A 45 -1.63 4.41 26.58
C ARG A 45 -1.11 4.80 25.21
N PHE A 46 0.22 4.84 25.04
CA PHE A 46 0.86 5.09 23.76
C PHE A 46 0.47 4.02 22.72
N ASP A 47 0.59 2.73 23.06
CA ASP A 47 0.33 1.62 22.14
C ASP A 47 -1.15 1.49 21.77
N LYS A 48 -2.06 1.91 22.65
CA LYS A 48 -3.51 1.96 22.40
C LYS A 48 -3.96 3.18 21.61
N ARG A 49 -3.05 4.09 21.27
CA ARG A 49 -3.40 5.28 20.53
C ARG A 49 -3.45 5.00 19.03
N ASP A 50 -4.67 4.91 18.50
CA ASP A 50 -4.96 4.87 17.06
C ASP A 50 -5.50 6.21 16.59
N GLN A 51 -5.19 6.61 15.35
CA GLN A 51 -5.70 7.84 14.73
C GLN A 51 -7.24 7.89 14.83
N LYS A 52 -7.76 9.01 15.29
CA LYS A 52 -9.22 9.21 15.45
C LYS A 52 -9.86 9.50 14.09
N GLU A 53 -11.18 9.34 14.03
CA GLU A 53 -11.94 9.72 12.84
C GLU A 53 -11.78 11.22 12.57
N GLY A 54 -11.46 11.59 11.32
CA GLY A 54 -11.23 12.97 10.91
C GLY A 54 -9.97 13.64 11.47
N GLU A 55 -9.15 12.94 12.26
CA GLU A 55 -7.89 13.48 12.78
C GLU A 55 -6.83 13.56 11.67
N SER A 56 -6.13 14.68 11.54
CA SER A 56 -5.03 14.80 10.56
C SER A 56 -3.82 13.96 10.98
N ILE A 57 -2.99 13.57 10.03
CA ILE A 57 -1.74 12.85 10.34
C ILE A 57 -0.82 13.69 11.23
N GLN A 58 -0.74 15.00 11.02
CA GLN A 58 0.08 15.89 11.84
C GLN A 58 -0.40 15.93 13.30
N ASP A 59 -1.71 16.03 13.52
CA ASP A 59 -2.30 16.02 14.87
C ASP A 59 -2.08 14.68 15.56
N TYR A 60 -2.30 13.57 14.85
CA TYR A 60 -2.05 12.24 15.36
C TYR A 60 -0.59 12.08 15.81
N VAL A 61 0.36 12.49 14.97
CA VAL A 61 1.80 12.43 15.27
C VAL A 61 2.16 13.32 16.47
N ALA A 62 1.60 14.52 16.57
CA ALA A 62 1.80 15.40 17.72
C ALA A 62 1.32 14.76 19.02
N GLN A 63 0.17 14.08 18.99
CA GLN A 63 -0.38 13.38 20.14
C GLN A 63 0.44 12.14 20.53
N LEU A 64 0.98 11.40 19.56
CA LEU A 64 1.92 10.30 19.84
C LEU A 64 3.19 10.81 20.52
N ARG A 65 3.77 11.92 20.03
CA ARG A 65 4.93 12.55 20.68
C ARG A 65 4.61 12.96 22.12
N LYS A 66 3.44 13.55 22.35
CA LYS A 66 2.99 13.93 23.70
C LYS A 66 2.88 12.72 24.64
N LEU A 67 2.28 11.63 24.19
CA LEU A 67 2.16 10.40 25.00
C LEU A 67 3.51 9.72 25.25
N SER A 68 4.48 9.89 24.35
CA SER A 68 5.79 9.28 24.47
C SER A 68 6.68 9.87 25.57
N LEU A 69 6.37 11.08 26.06
CA LEU A 69 7.18 11.84 27.02
C LEU A 69 7.53 11.06 28.30
N HIS A 70 6.60 10.25 28.78
CA HIS A 70 6.73 9.49 30.03
C HIS A 70 6.91 7.98 29.81
N CYS A 71 7.10 7.55 28.56
CA CYS A 71 7.27 6.14 28.21
C CYS A 71 8.69 5.61 28.47
N GLY A 72 9.68 6.49 28.66
CA GLY A 72 11.08 6.10 28.86
C GLY A 72 11.67 5.37 27.65
N PHE A 73 11.34 5.81 26.43
CA PHE A 73 11.84 5.19 25.19
C PHE A 73 13.29 5.60 24.85
N ASN A 74 13.77 6.73 25.36
CA ASN A 74 15.16 7.17 25.20
C ASN A 74 15.62 7.13 23.73
N ALA A 75 16.67 6.38 23.40
CA ALA A 75 17.21 6.25 22.04
C ALA A 75 16.21 5.65 21.05
N ASP A 76 15.29 4.80 21.51
CA ASP A 76 14.34 4.07 20.67
C ASP A 76 13.08 4.88 20.37
N LEU A 77 13.00 6.14 20.85
CA LEU A 77 11.80 6.98 20.71
C LEU A 77 11.30 7.05 19.26
N LYS A 78 12.21 7.30 18.31
CA LYS A 78 11.84 7.39 16.89
C LYS A 78 11.34 6.05 16.35
N GLU A 79 11.93 4.94 16.76
CA GLU A 79 11.49 3.61 16.33
C GLU A 79 10.08 3.30 16.86
N LYS A 80 9.81 3.58 18.14
CA LYS A 80 8.48 3.39 18.73
C LYS A 80 7.43 4.27 18.09
N LEU A 81 7.75 5.54 17.81
CA LEU A 81 6.86 6.44 17.08
C LEU A 81 6.58 5.94 15.66
N ARG A 82 7.60 5.48 14.93
CA ARG A 82 7.43 4.89 13.59
C ARG A 82 6.48 3.70 13.64
N ASP A 83 6.72 2.74 14.53
CA ASP A 83 5.94 1.51 14.62
C ASP A 83 4.47 1.81 14.96
N ARG A 84 4.23 2.77 15.87
CA ARG A 84 2.88 3.23 16.22
C ARG A 84 2.20 3.99 15.08
N ILE A 85 2.93 4.75 14.27
CA ILE A 85 2.38 5.36 13.05
C ILE A 85 1.93 4.28 12.08
N VAL A 86 2.79 3.31 11.76
CA VAL A 86 2.50 2.24 10.79
C VAL A 86 1.24 1.47 11.17
N CYS A 87 1.11 1.09 12.44
CA CYS A 87 -0.02 0.28 12.90
C CYS A 87 -1.28 1.09 13.25
N GLY A 88 -1.14 2.37 13.63
CA GLY A 88 -2.24 3.17 14.19
C GLY A 88 -2.87 4.18 13.24
N LEU A 89 -2.35 4.37 12.02
CA LEU A 89 -2.99 5.20 10.99
C LEU A 89 -4.33 4.62 10.54
N LYS A 90 -5.32 5.45 10.25
CA LYS A 90 -6.64 5.00 9.76
C LYS A 90 -6.63 4.62 8.29
N ASN A 91 -5.85 5.32 7.48
CA ASN A 91 -5.81 5.11 6.03
C ASN A 91 -4.95 3.89 5.68
N LEU A 92 -5.60 2.77 5.34
CA LEU A 92 -4.93 1.51 5.00
C LEU A 92 -4.01 1.60 3.77
N ASN A 93 -4.25 2.54 2.84
CA ASN A 93 -3.37 2.72 1.68
C ASN A 93 -2.04 3.33 2.11
N ILE A 94 -2.06 4.27 3.06
CA ILE A 94 -0.85 4.84 3.65
C ILE A 94 -0.12 3.74 4.44
N GLN A 95 -0.83 2.96 5.28
CA GLN A 95 -0.20 1.85 6.00
C GLN A 95 0.52 0.86 5.07
N LYS A 96 -0.13 0.41 4.00
CA LYS A 96 0.46 -0.50 2.99
C LYS A 96 1.69 0.12 2.34
N ARG A 97 1.62 1.41 1.98
CA ARG A 97 2.75 2.13 1.38
C ARG A 97 3.95 2.17 2.33
N LEU A 98 3.72 2.44 3.61
CA LEU A 98 4.75 2.47 4.66
C LEU A 98 5.36 1.08 4.89
N LEU A 99 4.55 0.03 4.97
CA LEU A 99 5.02 -1.36 5.13
C LEU A 99 5.88 -1.86 3.94
N SER A 100 5.77 -1.20 2.78
CA SER A 100 6.56 -1.53 1.59
C SER A 100 7.92 -0.82 1.54
N GLU A 101 8.19 0.09 2.46
CA GLU A 101 9.47 0.80 2.55
C GLU A 101 10.55 -0.07 3.21
N LYS A 102 11.67 -0.26 2.51
CA LYS A 102 12.79 -1.10 3.00
C LYS A 102 13.46 -0.52 4.25
N ASP A 103 13.73 0.79 4.23
CA ASP A 103 14.45 1.50 5.29
C ASP A 103 13.58 2.64 5.83
N LEU A 104 12.46 2.26 6.44
CA LEU A 104 11.49 3.19 6.99
C LEU A 104 12.00 3.79 8.31
N THR A 105 12.18 5.11 8.31
CA THR A 105 12.46 5.90 9.50
C THR A 105 11.21 6.64 9.96
N TYR A 106 11.23 7.14 11.19
CA TYR A 106 10.17 7.99 11.72
C TYR A 106 9.88 9.19 10.82
N ASP A 107 10.92 9.94 10.44
CA ASP A 107 10.79 11.16 9.65
C ASP A 107 10.20 10.83 8.26
N LYS A 108 10.69 9.77 7.60
CA LYS A 108 10.13 9.28 6.32
C LYS A 108 8.66 8.86 6.44
N ALA A 109 8.26 8.23 7.54
CA ALA A 109 6.88 7.80 7.75
C ALA A 109 5.93 8.99 7.86
N VAL A 110 6.36 10.06 8.55
CA VAL A 110 5.60 11.31 8.64
C VAL A 110 5.49 11.98 7.27
N ASP A 111 6.60 12.10 6.54
CA ASP A 111 6.62 12.74 5.22
C ASP A 111 5.72 12.03 4.21
N ILE A 112 5.83 10.69 4.10
CA ILE A 112 4.99 9.88 3.22
C ILE A 112 3.51 10.04 3.61
N GLY A 113 3.21 9.97 4.91
CA GLY A 113 1.84 10.11 5.41
C GLY A 113 1.22 11.45 5.01
N VAL A 114 1.89 12.55 5.34
CA VAL A 114 1.42 13.92 5.05
C VAL A 114 1.29 14.16 3.56
N ALA A 115 2.25 13.71 2.74
CA ALA A 115 2.18 13.83 1.30
C ALA A 115 0.95 13.10 0.72
N MET A 116 0.70 11.87 1.15
CA MET A 116 -0.45 11.09 0.68
C MET A 116 -1.81 11.65 1.17
N GLU A 117 -1.86 12.18 2.40
CA GLU A 117 -3.05 12.86 2.92
C GLU A 117 -3.36 14.11 2.09
N THR A 118 -2.35 14.92 1.78
CA THR A 118 -2.49 16.13 0.97
C THR A 118 -3.01 15.81 -0.43
N VAL A 119 -2.40 14.83 -1.12
CA VAL A 119 -2.86 14.40 -2.45
C VAL A 119 -4.30 13.90 -2.42
N SER A 120 -4.70 13.20 -1.37
CA SER A 120 -6.08 12.71 -1.22
C SER A 120 -7.07 13.85 -1.02
N LYS A 121 -6.73 14.83 -0.15
CA LYS A 121 -7.53 16.04 0.08
C LYS A 121 -7.68 16.84 -1.21
N ASP A 122 -6.58 17.15 -1.90
CA ASP A 122 -6.60 17.93 -3.14
C ASP A 122 -7.41 17.25 -4.24
N ALA A 123 -7.25 15.93 -4.42
CA ALA A 123 -8.02 15.17 -5.40
C ALA A 123 -9.52 15.23 -5.12
N THR A 124 -9.93 15.13 -3.85
CA THR A 124 -11.35 15.24 -3.46
C THR A 124 -11.90 16.65 -3.65
N GLU A 125 -11.12 17.69 -3.34
CA GLU A 125 -11.51 19.08 -3.55
C GLU A 125 -11.66 19.40 -5.04
N LEU A 126 -10.74 18.95 -5.88
CA LEU A 126 -10.81 19.09 -7.34
C LEU A 126 -12.06 18.42 -7.91
N GLN A 127 -12.38 17.21 -7.47
CA GLN A 127 -13.60 16.51 -7.89
C GLN A 127 -14.88 17.21 -7.39
N ALA A 128 -14.87 17.79 -6.20
CA ALA A 128 -16.00 18.53 -5.65
C ALA A 128 -16.25 19.86 -6.39
N LYS A 129 -15.19 20.60 -6.73
CA LYS A 129 -15.28 21.83 -7.53
C LYS A 129 -15.84 21.57 -8.93
N HIS A 130 -15.40 20.49 -9.57
CA HIS A 130 -15.91 20.08 -10.89
C HIS A 130 -17.38 19.61 -10.89
N ARG A 131 -17.96 19.37 -9.70
CA ARG A 131 -19.37 18.98 -9.51
C ARG A 131 -20.29 20.17 -9.25
N THR A 132 -19.75 21.27 -8.71
CA THR A 132 -20.51 22.47 -8.31
C THR A 132 -20.44 23.56 -9.38
N GLU A 133 -19.35 23.61 -10.14
CA GLU A 133 -19.32 24.32 -11.41
C GLU A 133 -20.03 23.45 -12.44
N GLY A 134 -21.32 23.74 -12.65
CA GLY A 134 -22.03 23.28 -13.83
C GLY A 134 -21.28 23.80 -15.04
N VAL A 135 -20.34 23.01 -15.57
CA VAL A 135 -19.64 23.31 -16.81
C VAL A 135 -20.73 23.59 -17.83
N ASN A 136 -20.84 24.85 -18.26
CA ASN A 136 -21.75 25.25 -19.30
C ASN A 136 -21.45 24.35 -20.49
N LYS A 137 -22.35 23.38 -20.72
CA LYS A 137 -22.37 22.62 -21.96
C LYS A 137 -22.59 23.67 -23.04
N MET A 138 -21.51 24.14 -23.66
CA MET A 138 -21.61 24.73 -24.97
C MET A 138 -22.39 23.71 -25.79
N SER A 139 -23.55 24.13 -26.24
CA SER A 139 -24.41 23.38 -27.13
C SER A 139 -23.65 23.17 -28.43
N ALA A 140 -22.72 22.21 -28.43
CA ALA A 140 -22.28 21.57 -29.63
C ALA A 140 -23.54 20.99 -30.27
N SER A 141 -23.87 21.53 -31.44
CA SER A 141 -24.95 21.08 -32.31
C SER A 141 -25.16 19.59 -32.18
N LYS A 142 -26.41 19.23 -31.86
CA LYS A 142 -26.90 17.86 -31.70
C LYS A 142 -26.37 16.93 -32.81
N SER A 143 -25.24 16.27 -32.59
CA SER A 143 -25.10 14.88 -33.01
C SER A 143 -25.46 14.05 -31.79
N LYS A 144 -26.72 13.60 -31.76
CA LYS A 144 -27.26 12.74 -30.71
C LYS A 144 -26.49 11.42 -30.68
N PHE A 145 -25.40 11.34 -29.93
CA PHE A 145 -24.90 10.07 -29.41
C PHE A 145 -25.60 9.79 -28.09
N GLN A 146 -26.85 9.33 -28.21
CA GLN A 146 -27.45 8.51 -27.17
C GLN A 146 -26.68 7.18 -27.18
N PRO A 147 -26.26 6.62 -26.03
CA PRO A 147 -26.06 5.19 -25.93
C PRO A 147 -27.45 4.56 -25.98
N GLN A 148 -28.05 4.50 -27.16
CA GLN A 148 -29.12 3.56 -27.42
C GLN A 148 -28.47 2.19 -27.23
N HIS A 149 -28.85 1.48 -26.16
CA HIS A 149 -29.00 0.05 -26.29
C HIS A 149 -29.98 -0.17 -27.44
N ASN A 150 -29.41 -0.28 -28.64
CA ASN A 150 -30.13 -0.53 -29.87
C ASN A 150 -30.54 -2.01 -29.83
N LYS A 151 -31.57 -2.30 -29.01
CA LYS A 151 -32.42 -3.48 -29.16
C LYS A 151 -33.05 -3.33 -30.55
N GLY A 152 -32.36 -3.85 -31.56
CA GLY A 152 -32.92 -3.97 -32.90
C GLY A 152 -32.04 -3.60 -34.09
N ASN A 153 -30.73 -3.81 -34.09
CA ASN A 153 -30.01 -4.16 -35.35
C ASN A 153 -28.51 -4.51 -35.23
N SER A 154 -27.97 -4.77 -34.04
CA SER A 154 -26.56 -5.20 -33.96
C SER A 154 -26.41 -6.57 -34.65
N ARG A 155 -25.73 -6.61 -35.79
CA ARG A 155 -25.38 -7.86 -36.47
C ARG A 155 -24.45 -8.65 -35.55
N CYS A 156 -24.79 -9.91 -35.30
CA CYS A 156 -23.96 -10.81 -34.50
C CYS A 156 -22.57 -10.92 -35.14
N TYR A 157 -21.51 -10.62 -34.39
CA TYR A 157 -20.13 -10.67 -34.91
C TYR A 157 -19.67 -12.08 -35.34
N ARG A 158 -20.43 -13.12 -34.99
CA ARG A 158 -20.13 -14.52 -35.36
C ARG A 158 -20.73 -14.92 -36.71
N CYS A 159 -21.89 -14.37 -37.08
CA CYS A 159 -22.62 -14.79 -38.30
C CYS A 159 -23.13 -13.65 -39.18
N ASN A 160 -22.97 -12.42 -38.72
CA ASN A 160 -23.38 -11.18 -39.37
C ASN A 160 -24.92 -11.07 -39.59
N ASN A 161 -25.73 -11.86 -38.87
CA ASN A 161 -27.19 -11.77 -38.87
C ASN A 161 -27.68 -11.08 -37.59
N THR A 162 -28.87 -10.49 -37.64
CA THR A 162 -29.53 -9.84 -36.50
C THR A 162 -30.48 -10.82 -35.79
N GLY A 163 -31.10 -10.40 -34.69
CA GLY A 163 -32.14 -11.18 -34.00
C GLY A 163 -31.66 -12.18 -32.93
N HIS A 164 -30.37 -12.22 -32.60
CA HIS A 164 -29.85 -13.05 -31.51
C HIS A 164 -28.58 -12.46 -30.89
N SER A 165 -28.27 -12.87 -29.66
CA SER A 165 -27.01 -12.55 -28.99
C SER A 165 -25.87 -13.42 -29.54
N PRO A 166 -24.61 -12.93 -29.61
CA PRO A 166 -23.46 -13.75 -30.01
C PRO A 166 -23.25 -15.01 -29.17
N PHE A 167 -23.73 -15.03 -27.92
CA PHE A 167 -23.69 -16.21 -27.05
C PHE A 167 -24.68 -17.32 -27.48
N ASP A 168 -25.80 -16.93 -28.09
CA ASP A 168 -26.86 -17.82 -28.59
C ASP A 168 -26.70 -18.13 -30.09
N CYS A 169 -25.63 -17.66 -30.71
CA CYS A 169 -25.40 -17.87 -32.12
C CYS A 169 -25.18 -19.35 -32.44
N LYS A 170 -25.96 -19.89 -33.39
CA LYS A 170 -25.77 -21.25 -33.95
C LYS A 170 -24.33 -21.51 -34.40
N PHE A 171 -23.63 -20.46 -34.84
CA PHE A 171 -22.25 -20.52 -35.33
C PHE A 171 -21.19 -20.21 -34.25
N LYS A 172 -21.55 -20.28 -32.97
CA LYS A 172 -20.64 -19.95 -31.85
C LYS A 172 -19.34 -20.77 -31.83
N ASN A 173 -19.36 -21.99 -32.38
CA ASN A 173 -18.22 -22.90 -32.48
C ASN A 173 -17.81 -23.17 -33.95
N ALA A 174 -18.33 -22.42 -34.92
CA ALA A 174 -18.00 -22.64 -36.33
C ALA A 174 -16.58 -22.16 -36.63
N ILE A 175 -15.86 -22.90 -37.48
CA ILE A 175 -14.53 -22.53 -37.97
C ILE A 175 -14.69 -21.67 -39.22
N CYS A 176 -14.05 -20.50 -39.24
CA CYS A 176 -14.14 -19.59 -40.36
C CYS A 176 -13.30 -20.07 -41.55
N HIS A 177 -13.93 -20.44 -42.67
CA HIS A 177 -13.22 -20.85 -43.89
C HIS A 177 -12.37 -19.76 -44.58
N ASN A 178 -12.35 -18.51 -44.07
CA ASN A 178 -11.47 -17.44 -44.58
C ASN A 178 -10.21 -17.25 -43.72
N CYS A 179 -10.29 -17.43 -42.40
CA CYS A 179 -9.18 -17.13 -41.48
C CYS A 179 -8.82 -18.30 -40.54
N ASN A 180 -9.52 -19.43 -40.67
CA ASN A 180 -9.38 -20.65 -39.87
C ASN A 180 -9.52 -20.47 -38.36
N LYS A 181 -10.05 -19.32 -37.89
CA LYS A 181 -10.36 -19.09 -36.47
C LYS A 181 -11.77 -19.59 -36.12
N THR A 182 -11.92 -20.17 -34.94
CA THR A 182 -13.21 -20.62 -34.38
C THR A 182 -14.04 -19.44 -33.87
N GLY A 183 -15.37 -19.58 -33.96
CA GLY A 183 -16.34 -18.63 -33.41
C GLY A 183 -16.91 -17.63 -34.42
N ARG A 184 -16.67 -17.82 -35.72
CA ARG A 184 -17.33 -17.05 -36.79
C ARG A 184 -17.35 -17.78 -38.12
N ILE A 185 -18.25 -17.41 -39.02
CA ILE A 185 -18.28 -17.89 -40.41
C ILE A 185 -17.62 -16.90 -41.37
N LYS A 186 -17.34 -17.35 -42.60
CA LYS A 186 -16.74 -16.54 -43.67
C LYS A 186 -17.48 -15.20 -43.89
N LYS A 187 -18.82 -15.22 -43.86
CA LYS A 187 -19.69 -14.03 -44.00
C LYS A 187 -19.46 -12.96 -42.91
N ALA A 188 -19.02 -13.34 -41.72
CA ALA A 188 -18.74 -12.45 -40.60
C ALA A 188 -17.24 -12.20 -40.39
N CYS A 189 -16.39 -12.68 -41.32
CA CYS A 189 -14.96 -12.57 -41.17
C CYS A 189 -14.48 -11.17 -41.55
N MET A 190 -13.89 -10.47 -40.57
CA MET A 190 -13.32 -9.13 -40.78
C MET A 190 -11.86 -9.16 -41.26
N SER A 191 -11.27 -10.35 -41.41
CA SER A 191 -9.92 -10.49 -41.96
C SER A 191 -9.96 -10.24 -43.46
N LYS A 192 -9.16 -9.27 -43.94
CA LYS A 192 -8.91 -9.05 -45.38
C LYS A 192 -8.57 -10.40 -46.01
N SER A 193 -9.23 -10.75 -47.10
CA SER A 193 -9.04 -12.01 -47.80
C SER A 193 -7.58 -12.13 -48.24
N ASN A 194 -6.77 -12.84 -47.47
CA ASN A 194 -5.50 -13.36 -47.96
C ASN A 194 -5.86 -14.40 -49.03
N LYS A 195 -5.75 -14.01 -50.31
CA LYS A 195 -5.62 -15.00 -51.38
C LYS A 195 -4.40 -15.84 -51.02
N LYS A 196 -4.62 -17.06 -50.50
CA LYS A 196 -3.52 -18.00 -50.33
C LYS A 196 -2.95 -18.29 -51.73
N PRO A 197 -1.62 -18.27 -51.92
CA PRO A 197 -1.05 -18.79 -53.14
C PRO A 197 -1.47 -20.26 -53.25
N GLN A 198 -2.03 -20.62 -54.40
CA GLN A 198 -2.34 -22.00 -54.74
C GLN A 198 -1.04 -22.80 -54.68
N SER A 199 -1.13 -23.95 -54.03
CA SER A 199 -0.18 -25.05 -54.17
C SER A 199 0.17 -25.26 -55.64
N ARG A 200 1.40 -24.95 -56.03
CA ARG A 200 2.03 -25.58 -57.18
C ARG A 200 3.13 -26.47 -56.63
N LYS A 201 2.95 -27.77 -56.84
CA LYS A 201 4.00 -28.78 -56.77
C LYS A 201 5.16 -28.30 -57.63
N PHE A 202 6.39 -28.38 -57.12
CA PHE A 202 7.54 -28.58 -57.97
C PHE A 202 8.51 -29.51 -57.25
N GLU A 203 8.73 -30.66 -57.89
CA GLU A 203 9.73 -31.65 -57.53
C GLU A 203 11.13 -31.16 -57.96
N ASN A 204 12.10 -31.39 -57.06
CA ASN A 204 13.42 -31.97 -57.33
C ASN A 204 14.50 -31.14 -58.08
N LYS A 205 15.63 -30.84 -57.41
CA LYS A 205 16.93 -31.56 -57.55
C LYS A 205 18.10 -30.85 -56.83
N GLN A 206 19.04 -31.69 -56.37
CA GLN A 206 20.27 -31.44 -55.62
C GLN A 206 21.29 -30.50 -56.30
N SER A 207 22.17 -29.86 -55.52
CA SER A 207 23.64 -30.07 -55.61
C SER A 207 24.43 -29.27 -54.54
N VAL A 208 25.40 -30.00 -53.99
CA VAL A 208 26.49 -29.77 -53.03
C VAL A 208 27.34 -28.48 -53.17
N HIS A 209 27.86 -27.98 -52.03
CA HIS A 209 29.30 -27.84 -51.80
C HIS A 209 29.60 -27.74 -50.28
N ALA A 210 30.47 -28.62 -49.79
CA ALA A 210 31.00 -28.66 -48.42
C ALA A 210 32.32 -27.88 -48.34
N LEU A 211 32.61 -27.27 -47.20
CA LEU A 211 33.97 -27.14 -46.64
C LEU A 211 33.83 -27.08 -45.11
N GLU A 212 34.40 -28.09 -44.45
CA GLU A 212 34.70 -28.14 -43.03
C GLU A 212 36.09 -27.53 -42.79
N GLU A 213 36.32 -26.98 -41.60
CA GLU A 213 37.54 -27.17 -40.78
C GLU A 213 37.46 -26.33 -39.47
N ASP A 214 37.08 -27.04 -38.39
CA ASP A 214 37.60 -27.11 -37.01
C ASP A 214 38.38 -25.95 -36.35
N SER A 215 37.98 -25.62 -35.10
CA SER A 215 38.88 -25.68 -33.92
C SER A 215 38.14 -25.43 -32.59
N ASP A 216 38.08 -26.51 -31.80
CA ASP A 216 38.14 -26.67 -30.34
C ASP A 216 37.86 -25.49 -29.38
N SER A 217 36.93 -25.72 -28.43
CA SER A 217 37.26 -25.72 -26.99
C SER A 217 36.07 -26.16 -26.12
N ASP A 218 36.09 -27.42 -25.69
CA ASP A 218 35.38 -27.89 -24.50
C ASP A 218 36.20 -27.57 -23.24
N ASN A 219 35.57 -27.07 -22.16
CA ASN A 219 35.94 -27.50 -20.80
C ASN A 219 34.83 -27.25 -19.75
N TYR A 220 34.06 -28.33 -19.51
CA TYR A 220 33.83 -28.99 -18.21
C TYR A 220 33.20 -28.26 -16.99
N ILE A 221 31.90 -28.55 -16.81
CA ILE A 221 31.25 -29.26 -15.68
C ILE A 221 31.85 -29.14 -14.27
N ALA A 222 31.00 -28.76 -13.29
CA ALA A 222 30.65 -29.51 -12.07
C ALA A 222 30.02 -28.54 -11.03
N SER A 223 29.07 -28.88 -10.18
CA SER A 223 28.11 -29.97 -10.05
C SER A 223 27.13 -29.48 -8.98
N LEU A 224 25.83 -29.55 -9.27
CA LEU A 224 24.83 -29.70 -8.21
C LEU A 224 25.03 -31.10 -7.62
N GLU A 225 24.92 -31.26 -6.30
CA GLU A 225 23.81 -32.02 -5.70
C GLU A 225 24.05 -32.33 -4.21
N THR A 226 23.05 -31.93 -3.42
CA THR A 226 22.38 -32.66 -2.32
C THR A 226 23.19 -33.61 -1.43
N PHE A 227 23.08 -33.38 -0.13
CA PHE A 227 23.03 -34.49 0.83
C PHE A 227 21.79 -34.36 1.72
N GLU A 228 20.90 -35.32 1.56
CA GLU A 228 19.83 -35.65 2.48
C GLU A 228 20.38 -36.30 3.76
N ILE A 229 19.58 -36.11 4.80
CA ILE A 229 19.63 -36.72 6.13
C ILE A 229 19.52 -38.24 6.02
N ASN A 230 20.31 -39.00 6.77
CA ASN A 230 19.74 -40.15 7.48
C ASN A 230 20.49 -40.59 8.75
N ASN A 231 19.66 -40.94 9.71
CA ASN A 231 19.92 -41.38 11.08
C ASN A 231 20.68 -42.70 11.18
N GLY A 232 21.34 -42.89 12.32
CA GLY A 232 21.66 -44.23 12.83
C GLY A 232 22.39 -44.25 14.18
N ARG A 233 21.65 -44.69 15.21
CA ARG A 233 22.11 -45.53 16.35
C ARG A 233 22.49 -44.85 17.69
N SER A 234 21.51 -44.64 18.56
CA SER A 234 21.24 -45.47 19.76
C SER A 234 19.85 -45.17 20.32
#